data_AF-G4ZHH9-F1
#
_entry.id   AF-G4ZHH9-F1
#
_cell.length_a   1.000
_cell.length_b   1.000
_cell.length_c   1.000
_cell.angle_alpha   90.00
_cell.angle_beta   90.00
_cell.angle_gamma   90.00
#
_symmetry.space_group_name_H-M   'P 1'
#
loop_
_entity.id
_entity.type
_entity.pdbx_description
1 polymer ?
#
loop_
_entity_poly.entity_id
_entity_poly.type
_entity_poly.pdbx_seq_one_letter_code
_entity_poly.pdbx_strand_id
1 'polypeptide(L)'
;MQAACKLYGLPYAESDTRAIMWEKLSRHIAEHVEPEIVTMAKKKGHEVVFTPPHYSDLQPIEYVWANVKGEVGRQYTKDTTFQQVRSRFDTAFKTLSSKTVQGCIDKARAHLVDLNAQIKSYDSRSENEDSNSSESDESSASDDYTS
;
A
#
# COMPACT_ATOMS: atom_id res chain seq x y z
N MET A 1 -8.74 10.39 23.27
CA MET A 1 -8.03 11.28 22.34
C MET A 1 -7.15 12.28 23.08
N GLN A 2 -7.71 13.19 23.87
CA GLN A 2 -6.96 14.17 24.66
C GLN A 2 -5.82 13.57 25.51
N ALA A 3 -6.08 12.46 26.21
CA ALA A 3 -5.05 11.75 27.00
C ALA A 3 -3.87 11.25 26.13
N ALA A 4 -4.15 10.79 24.90
CA ALA A 4 -3.11 10.36 23.97
C ALA A 4 -2.34 11.57 23.42
N CYS A 5 -3.02 12.67 23.08
CA CYS A 5 -2.34 13.91 22.70
C CYS A 5 -1.41 14.41 23.83
N LYS A 6 -1.86 14.37 25.10
CA LYS A 6 -1.01 14.68 26.26
C LYS A 6 0.19 13.75 26.38
N LEU A 7 -0.02 12.44 26.22
CA LEU A 7 1.04 11.44 26.30
C LEU A 7 2.17 11.70 25.28
N TYR A 8 1.82 12.09 24.06
CA TYR A 8 2.77 12.42 23.00
C TYR A 8 3.16 13.90 22.95
N GLY A 9 2.76 14.71 23.95
CA GLY A 9 3.09 16.14 24.01
C GLY A 9 2.49 17.00 22.88
N LEU A 10 1.40 16.54 22.26
CA LEU A 10 0.75 17.21 21.13
C LEU A 10 -0.22 18.30 21.60
N PRO A 11 -0.09 19.55 21.11
CA PRO A 11 -1.00 20.63 21.46
C PRO A 11 -2.40 20.41 20.87
N TYR A 12 -3.42 20.58 21.71
CA TYR A 12 -4.83 20.55 21.29
C TYR A 12 -5.64 21.61 22.06
N ALA A 13 -6.65 22.17 21.40
CA ALA A 13 -7.61 23.08 22.05
C ALA A 13 -8.79 22.29 22.63
N GLU A 14 -9.46 22.79 23.67
CA GLU A 14 -10.66 22.14 24.22
C GLU A 14 -11.82 22.06 23.21
N SER A 15 -11.83 22.97 22.22
CA SER A 15 -12.76 22.98 21.10
C SER A 15 -12.38 22.02 19.95
N ASP A 16 -11.19 21.41 19.98
CA ASP A 16 -10.77 20.50 18.92
C ASP A 16 -11.71 19.30 18.87
N THR A 17 -12.19 18.98 17.67
CA THR A 17 -12.97 17.77 17.47
C THR A 17 -12.08 16.53 17.59
N ARG A 18 -12.73 15.37 17.80
CA ARG A 18 -12.04 14.08 17.78
C ARG A 18 -11.24 13.85 16.49
N ALA A 19 -11.76 14.31 15.35
CA ALA A 19 -11.11 14.18 14.05
C ALA A 19 -9.82 15.00 13.96
N ILE A 20 -9.86 16.27 14.39
CA ILE A 20 -8.67 17.16 14.39
C ILE A 20 -7.57 16.59 15.30
N MET A 21 -7.93 16.15 16.50
CA MET A 21 -6.97 15.50 17.40
C MET A 21 -6.42 14.20 16.82
N TRP A 22 -7.25 13.42 16.12
CA TRP A 22 -6.82 12.17 15.50
C TRP A 22 -5.84 12.42 14.37
N GLU A 23 -6.09 13.40 13.51
CA GLU A 23 -5.20 13.76 12.41
C GLU A 23 -3.81 14.18 12.91
N LYS A 24 -3.75 15.04 13.93
CA LYS A 24 -2.49 15.45 14.58
C LYS A 24 -1.75 14.24 15.17
N LEU A 25 -2.49 13.39 15.89
CA LEU A 25 -1.93 12.21 16.55
C LEU A 25 -1.44 11.16 15.56
N SER A 26 -2.23 10.85 14.51
CA SER A 26 -1.88 9.85 13.51
C SER A 26 -0.64 10.25 12.72
N ARG A 27 -0.49 11.55 12.42
CA ARG A 27 0.70 12.10 11.77
C ARG A 27 1.94 11.95 12.66
N HIS A 28 1.84 12.35 13.92
CA HIS A 28 2.93 12.19 14.88
C HIS A 28 3.36 10.73 15.04
N ILE A 29 2.40 9.80 15.16
CA ILE A 29 2.67 8.37 15.24
C ILE A 29 3.41 7.89 14.00
N ALA A 30 2.93 8.23 12.80
CA ALA A 30 3.55 7.80 11.55
C ALA A 30 5.00 8.30 11.39
N GLU A 31 5.30 9.51 11.88
CA GLU A 31 6.60 10.15 11.72
C GLU A 31 7.62 9.80 12.83
N HIS A 32 7.15 9.58 14.07
CA HIS A 32 8.03 9.56 15.24
C HIS A 32 7.95 8.26 16.06
N VAL A 33 6.91 7.45 15.86
CA VAL A 33 6.71 6.23 16.65
C VAL A 33 7.11 5.03 15.82
N GLU A 34 8.28 4.47 16.12
CA GLU A 34 8.71 3.21 15.53
C GLU A 34 7.78 2.08 16.00
N PRO A 35 7.16 1.30 15.08
CA PRO A 35 6.34 0.16 15.46
C PRO A 35 7.16 -0.89 16.21
N GLU A 36 6.60 -1.46 17.28
CA GLU A 36 7.31 -2.45 18.11
C GLU A 36 7.83 -3.65 17.29
N ILE A 37 7.08 -4.06 16.26
CA ILE A 37 7.49 -5.14 15.36
C ILE A 37 8.78 -4.83 14.60
N VAL A 38 9.03 -3.56 14.26
CA VAL A 38 10.28 -3.10 13.63
C VAL A 38 11.42 -3.23 14.61
N THR A 39 11.24 -2.76 15.85
CA THR A 39 12.25 -2.90 16.90
C THR A 39 12.56 -4.38 17.18
N MET A 40 11.54 -5.25 17.24
CA MET A 40 11.71 -6.69 17.45
C MET A 40 12.44 -7.37 16.29
N ALA A 41 12.13 -7.01 15.05
CA ALA A 41 12.81 -7.53 13.86
C ALA A 41 14.30 -7.09 13.82
N LYS A 42 14.58 -5.81 14.09
CA LYS A 42 15.94 -5.26 14.17
C LYS A 42 16.79 -5.98 15.21
N LYS A 43 16.24 -6.25 16.40
CA LYS A 43 16.93 -7.03 17.46
C LYS A 43 17.32 -8.44 17.01
N LYS A 44 16.64 -9.00 16.00
CA LYS A 44 16.95 -10.30 15.38
C LYS A 44 17.81 -10.18 14.11
N GLY A 45 18.29 -8.99 13.76
CA GLY A 45 19.08 -8.76 12.55
C GLY A 45 18.25 -8.72 11.26
N HIS A 46 16.95 -8.45 11.36
CA HIS A 46 16.06 -8.34 10.19
C HIS A 46 15.63 -6.88 9.96
N GLU A 47 15.56 -6.51 8.69
CA GLU A 47 14.93 -5.26 8.23
C GLU A 47 13.44 -5.51 7.93
N VAL A 48 12.59 -4.54 8.29
CA VAL A 48 11.17 -4.56 7.93
C VAL A 48 10.95 -3.63 6.75
N VAL A 49 10.46 -4.19 5.65
CA VAL A 49 10.06 -3.44 4.46
C VAL A 49 8.52 -3.38 4.42
N PHE A 50 7.99 -2.18 4.25
CA PHE A 50 6.55 -1.94 4.17
C PHE A 50 6.09 -1.90 2.72
N THR A 51 4.96 -2.54 2.43
CA THR A 51 4.24 -2.35 1.15
C THR A 51 3.28 -1.18 1.27
N PRO A 52 3.04 -0.42 0.20
CA PRO A 52 2.02 0.63 0.20
C PRO A 52 0.62 0.07 0.53
N PRO A 53 -0.28 0.89 1.12
CA PRO A 53 -1.66 0.49 1.39
C PRO A 53 -2.40 0.06 0.11
N HIS A 54 -3.26 -0.95 0.20
CA HIS A 54 -4.08 -1.48 -0.91
C HIS A 54 -3.32 -2.25 -2.01
N TYR A 55 -2.02 -2.50 -1.84
CA TYR A 55 -1.21 -3.29 -2.78
C TYR A 55 -0.87 -4.68 -2.22
N SER A 56 -1.90 -5.53 -2.09
CA SER A 56 -1.73 -6.92 -1.62
C SER A 56 -0.99 -7.81 -2.64
N ASP A 57 -1.03 -7.44 -3.92
CA ASP A 57 -0.27 -8.06 -5.02
C ASP A 57 1.25 -7.88 -4.88
N LEU A 58 1.70 -6.90 -4.10
CA LEU A 58 3.11 -6.72 -3.77
C LEU A 58 3.57 -7.61 -2.60
N GLN A 59 2.67 -8.38 -1.99
CA GLN A 59 2.96 -9.25 -0.86
C GLN A 59 2.98 -10.71 -1.31
N PRO A 60 4.16 -11.36 -1.49
CA PRO A 60 4.24 -12.74 -1.99
C PRO A 60 3.40 -13.76 -1.23
N ILE A 61 3.19 -13.53 0.08
CA ILE A 61 2.40 -14.40 0.94
C ILE A 61 0.93 -14.47 0.51
N GLU A 62 0.38 -13.45 -0.14
CA GLU A 62 -0.99 -13.47 -0.65
C GLU A 62 -1.18 -14.49 -1.78
N TYR A 63 -0.17 -14.64 -2.65
CA TYR A 63 -0.17 -15.70 -3.66
C TYR A 63 0.01 -17.09 -3.04
N VAL A 64 0.83 -17.22 -1.98
CA VAL A 64 0.93 -18.46 -1.21
C VAL A 64 -0.42 -18.81 -0.60
N TRP A 65 -1.12 -17.84 -0.01
CA TRP A 65 -2.46 -18.02 0.53
C TRP A 65 -3.47 -18.41 -0.55
N ALA A 66 -3.42 -17.81 -1.74
CA ALA A 66 -4.29 -18.19 -2.85
C ALA A 66 -4.10 -19.67 -3.22
N ASN A 67 -2.87 -20.15 -3.28
CA ASN A 67 -2.55 -21.55 -3.56
C ASN A 67 -3.09 -22.49 -2.46
N VAL A 68 -2.77 -22.19 -1.20
CA VAL A 68 -3.16 -23.03 -0.06
C VAL A 68 -4.68 -23.06 0.11
N LYS A 69 -5.35 -21.90 0.04
CA LYS A 69 -6.82 -21.82 0.12
C LYS A 69 -7.48 -22.56 -1.05
N GLY A 70 -6.91 -22.46 -2.25
CA GLY A 70 -7.40 -23.20 -3.41
C GLY A 70 -7.33 -24.71 -3.20
N GLU A 71 -6.23 -25.21 -2.64
CA GLU A 71 -6.06 -26.64 -2.34
C GLU A 71 -7.05 -27.14 -1.28
N VAL A 72 -7.15 -26.45 -0.14
CA VAL A 72 -8.09 -26.81 0.92
C VAL A 72 -9.54 -26.70 0.44
N GLY A 73 -9.86 -25.66 -0.32
CA GLY A 73 -11.21 -25.37 -0.82
C GLY A 73 -11.71 -26.39 -1.84
N ARG A 74 -10.84 -26.94 -2.70
CA ARG A 74 -11.20 -28.00 -3.65
C ARG A 74 -11.69 -29.29 -2.98
N GLN A 75 -11.31 -29.51 -1.72
CA GLN A 75 -11.68 -30.69 -0.95
C GLN A 75 -12.93 -30.47 -0.07
N TYR A 76 -13.58 -29.31 -0.20
CA TYR A 76 -14.75 -28.96 0.60
C TYR A 76 -15.95 -29.87 0.31
N THR A 77 -16.64 -30.25 1.39
CA THR A 77 -17.92 -30.95 1.37
C THR A 77 -18.83 -30.32 2.44
N LYS A 78 -20.15 -30.54 2.34
CA LYS A 78 -21.12 -29.97 3.31
C LYS A 78 -20.85 -30.39 4.76
N ASP A 79 -20.25 -31.55 4.97
CA ASP A 79 -19.91 -32.11 6.28
C ASP A 79 -18.46 -31.80 6.71
N THR A 80 -17.79 -30.87 6.02
CA THR A 80 -16.39 -30.51 6.33
C THR A 80 -16.30 -29.90 7.73
N THR A 81 -15.47 -30.50 8.59
CA THR A 81 -15.23 -30.04 9.95
C THR A 81 -13.98 -29.16 10.05
N PHE A 82 -13.87 -28.40 11.15
CA PHE A 82 -12.68 -27.59 11.41
C PHE A 82 -11.39 -28.43 11.54
N GLN A 83 -11.47 -29.63 12.13
CA GLN A 83 -10.34 -30.56 12.19
C GLN A 83 -9.89 -31.01 10.81
N GLN A 84 -10.82 -31.29 9.90
CA GLN A 84 -10.50 -31.63 8.52
C GLN A 84 -9.85 -30.44 7.78
N VAL A 85 -10.37 -29.22 7.97
CA VAL A 85 -9.74 -28.01 7.43
C VAL A 85 -8.30 -27.88 7.94
N ARG A 86 -8.07 -28.07 9.24
CA ARG A 86 -6.72 -28.03 9.81
C ARG A 86 -5.80 -29.07 9.19
N SER A 87 -6.25 -30.32 9.09
CA SER A 87 -5.44 -31.40 8.49
C SER A 87 -5.11 -31.12 7.02
N ARG A 88 -6.09 -30.62 6.25
CA ARG A 88 -5.90 -30.28 4.83
C ARG A 88 -4.94 -29.11 4.66
N PHE A 89 -5.04 -28.12 5.53
CA PHE A 89 -4.15 -26.97 5.57
C PHE A 89 -2.70 -27.37 5.86
N ASP A 90 -2.48 -28.20 6.87
CA ASP A 90 -1.14 -28.73 7.19
C ASP A 90 -0.57 -29.54 6.01
N THR A 91 -1.40 -30.33 5.33
CA THR A 91 -1.00 -31.04 4.10
C THR A 91 -0.64 -30.08 2.96
N ALA A 92 -1.48 -29.06 2.71
CA ALA A 92 -1.25 -28.08 1.64
C ALA A 92 0.05 -27.29 1.82
N PHE A 93 0.44 -26.97 3.06
CA PHE A 93 1.74 -26.35 3.33
C PHE A 93 2.91 -27.32 3.13
N LYS A 94 2.76 -28.60 3.49
CA LYS A 94 3.80 -29.62 3.27
C LYS A 94 4.06 -29.90 1.80
N THR A 95 3.06 -29.76 0.94
CA THR A 95 3.18 -29.97 -0.51
C THR A 95 3.63 -28.71 -1.25
N LEU A 96 3.70 -27.56 -0.58
CA LEU A 96 4.15 -26.31 -1.19
C LEU A 96 5.64 -26.39 -1.52
N SER A 97 5.96 -26.51 -2.81
CA SER A 97 7.34 -26.60 -3.26
C SER A 97 8.06 -25.25 -3.19
N SER A 98 9.39 -25.28 -3.01
CA SER A 98 10.22 -24.07 -3.11
C SER A 98 10.06 -23.36 -4.45
N LYS A 99 9.84 -24.11 -5.54
CA LYS A 99 9.57 -23.56 -6.87
C LYS A 99 8.27 -22.75 -6.90
N THR A 100 7.22 -23.24 -6.22
CA THR A 100 5.94 -22.53 -6.12
C THR A 100 6.09 -21.23 -5.32
N VAL A 101 6.82 -21.27 -4.20
CA VAL A 101 7.11 -20.08 -3.39
C VAL A 101 7.93 -19.06 -4.19
N GLN A 102 8.96 -19.51 -4.90
CA GLN A 102 9.76 -18.64 -5.76
C GLN A 102 8.88 -17.96 -6.83
N GLY A 103 7.98 -18.71 -7.48
CA GLY A 103 7.04 -18.13 -8.44
C GLY A 103 6.09 -17.10 -7.83
N CYS A 104 5.73 -17.23 -6.55
CA CYS A 104 4.93 -16.23 -5.83
C CYS A 104 5.73 -14.93 -5.58
N ILE A 105 7.01 -15.06 -5.24
CA ILE A 105 7.93 -13.92 -5.10
C ILE A 105 8.13 -13.24 -6.45
N ASP A 106 8.33 -14.00 -7.51
CA ASP A 106 8.57 -13.46 -8.85
C ASP A 106 7.36 -12.71 -9.39
N LYS A 107 6.13 -13.18 -9.10
CA LYS A 107 4.90 -12.46 -9.41
C LYS A 107 4.83 -11.11 -8.72
N ALA A 108 5.00 -11.08 -7.39
CA ALA A 108 4.98 -9.83 -6.64
C ALA A 108 6.07 -8.85 -7.13
N ARG A 109 7.26 -9.37 -7.48
CA ARG A 109 8.34 -8.57 -8.05
C ARG A 109 7.98 -7.98 -9.41
N ALA A 110 7.32 -8.75 -10.28
CA ALA A 110 6.87 -8.25 -11.58
C ALA A 110 5.89 -7.08 -11.41
N HIS A 111 4.87 -7.24 -10.54
CA HIS A 111 3.95 -6.16 -10.21
C HIS A 111 4.63 -4.91 -9.66
N LEU A 112 5.66 -5.08 -8.81
CA LEU A 112 6.45 -3.97 -8.30
C LEU A 112 7.19 -3.21 -9.41
N VAL A 113 7.79 -3.93 -10.36
CA VAL A 113 8.50 -3.33 -11.50
C VAL A 113 7.53 -2.57 -12.40
N ASP A 114 6.36 -3.15 -12.69
CA ASP A 114 5.33 -2.52 -13.52
C ASP A 114 4.79 -1.24 -12.87
N LEU A 115 4.50 -1.28 -11.56
CA LEU A 115 4.04 -0.11 -10.82
C LEU A 115 5.09 1.01 -10.83
N ASN A 116 6.36 0.67 -10.62
CA ASN A 116 7.46 1.63 -10.66
C ASN A 116 7.61 2.27 -12.06
N ALA A 117 7.45 1.49 -13.12
CA ALA A 117 7.47 2.02 -14.49
C ALA A 117 6.31 3.00 -14.74
N GLN A 118 5.11 2.69 -14.26
CA GLN A 118 3.95 3.58 -14.35
C GLN A 118 4.20 4.90 -13.61
N ILE A 119 4.67 4.86 -12.37
CA ILE A 119 4.97 6.06 -11.56
C ILE A 119 5.95 6.97 -12.31
N LYS A 120 7.07 6.43 -12.78
CA LYS A 120 8.06 7.19 -13.56
C LYS A 120 7.49 7.82 -14.82
N SER A 121 6.57 7.14 -15.49
CA SER A 121 5.92 7.68 -16.69
C SER A 121 5.00 8.87 -16.36
N TYR A 122 4.28 8.80 -15.23
CA TYR A 122 3.41 9.90 -14.78
C TYR A 122 4.23 11.12 -14.36
N ASP A 123 5.31 10.93 -13.60
CA ASP A 123 6.19 12.01 -13.18
C ASP A 123 6.75 12.75 -14.40
N SER A 124 7.23 12.02 -15.41
CA SER A 124 7.74 12.63 -16.65
C SER A 124 6.67 13.39 -17.46
N ARG A 125 5.39 13.02 -17.37
CA ARG A 125 4.30 13.73 -18.05
C ARG A 125 3.91 15.02 -17.33
N SER A 126 3.90 14.99 -15.99
CA SER A 126 3.62 16.17 -15.17
C SER A 126 4.62 17.31 -15.46
N GLU A 127 5.90 16.98 -15.61
CA GLU A 127 6.95 17.97 -15.91
C GLU A 127 6.81 18.62 -17.30
N ASN A 128 6.14 17.95 -18.24
CA ASN A 128 5.93 18.44 -19.61
C ASN A 128 4.65 19.27 -19.78
N GLU A 129 3.65 19.12 -18.90
CA GLU A 129 2.39 19.88 -18.96
C GLU A 129 2.53 21.30 -18.36
N ASP A 130 3.49 21.51 -17.43
CA ASP A 130 3.78 22.83 -16.85
C ASP A 130 4.61 23.76 -17.77
N SER A 131 5.13 23.26 -18.89
CA SER A 131 5.97 24.04 -19.82
C SER A 131 5.21 24.66 -21.00
N ASN A 132 3.88 24.53 -21.11
CA ASN A 132 3.11 25.04 -22.25
C ASN A 132 2.28 26.31 -21.96
N SER A 133 2.56 27.02 -20.87
CA SER A 133 2.03 28.38 -20.64
C SER A 133 2.98 29.42 -21.26
N SER A 134 2.98 29.50 -22.60
CA SER A 134 3.47 30.70 -23.29
C SER A 134 2.26 31.57 -23.61
N GLU A 135 2.03 32.55 -22.75
CA GLU A 135 1.25 33.76 -22.98
C GLU A 135 1.33 34.20 -24.46
N SER A 136 0.19 34.34 -25.12
CA SER A 136 0.08 35.04 -26.41
C SER A 136 -1.11 35.98 -26.34
N ASP A 137 -0.94 37.03 -25.55
CA ASP A 137 -1.70 38.27 -25.67
C ASP A 137 -0.88 39.22 -26.56
N GLU A 138 -1.30 39.38 -27.82
CA GLU A 138 -1.17 40.68 -28.49
C GLU A 138 -2.42 40.95 -29.33
N SER A 139 -3.19 41.92 -28.82
CA SER A 139 -4.27 42.60 -29.52
C SER A 139 -3.73 43.54 -30.59
N SER A 140 -4.32 43.55 -31.78
CA SER A 140 -4.43 44.78 -32.56
C SER A 140 -5.70 44.79 -33.38
N ALA A 141 -6.60 45.69 -33.00
CA ALA A 141 -7.80 46.03 -33.74
C ALA A 141 -7.42 46.85 -34.98
N SER A 142 -8.04 46.55 -36.11
CA SER A 142 -8.16 47.50 -37.21
C SER A 142 -9.50 47.27 -37.91
N ASP A 143 -10.45 48.14 -37.59
CA ASP A 143 -11.63 48.42 -38.40
C ASP A 143 -11.19 48.83 -39.81
N ASP A 144 -11.79 48.27 -40.86
CA ASP A 144 -12.09 49.08 -42.04
C ASP A 144 -13.30 48.57 -42.83
N TYR A 145 -14.16 49.52 -43.18
CA TYR A 145 -15.34 49.38 -44.03
C TYR A 145 -14.92 49.12 -45.48
N THR A 146 -15.69 48.35 -46.26
CA THR A 146 -16.50 48.90 -47.39
C THR A 146 -17.23 47.82 -48.20
N SER A 147 -18.53 48.11 -48.36
CA SER A 147 -19.53 47.85 -49.40
C SER A 147 -19.51 46.59 -50.27
#